data_AF-A0A5J5C541-F1
#
_entry.id   AF-A0A5J5C541-F1
#
_cell.length_a   1.000
_cell.length_b   1.000
_cell.length_c   1.000
_cell.angle_alpha   90.00
_cell.angle_beta   90.00
_cell.angle_gamma   90.00
#
_symmetry.space_group_name_H-M   'P 1'
#
loop_
_entity.id
_entity.type
_entity.pdbx_description
1 polymer ?
#
loop_
_entity_poly.entity_id
_entity_poly.type
_entity_poly.pdbx_seq_one_letter_code
_entity_poly.pdbx_strand_id
1 'polypeptide(L)'
;MYKMEEGTRSGQGEGGGDMTILYDVLTAFETHYMAQVTITNHNPTHRIDKWRLKWEWTRQEFIYSIRGAYPTLVEQRGCIFGPQGNFYKDLDFSNVVNCQTTPEFADLPPNLGQ
;
A
#
# COMPACT_ATOMS: atom_id res chain seq x y z
N MET A 1 3.10 20.79 3.97
CA MET A 1 3.25 20.62 2.51
C MET A 1 4.69 20.23 2.22
N TYR A 2 4.93 18.96 1.89
CA TYR A 2 6.23 18.52 1.39
C TYR A 2 6.03 17.90 0.02
N LYS A 3 6.89 18.32 -0.90
CA LYS A 3 6.97 17.84 -2.28
C LYS A 3 7.39 16.38 -2.24
N MET A 4 6.50 15.47 -2.62
CA MET A 4 6.89 14.11 -2.98
C MET A 4 7.59 14.24 -4.33
N GLU A 5 8.90 13.98 -4.37
CA GLU A 5 9.56 13.74 -5.64
C GLU A 5 8.93 12.49 -6.25
N GLU A 6 8.49 12.58 -7.51
CA GLU A 6 8.00 11.44 -8.29
C GLU A 6 9.08 10.35 -8.29
N GLY A 7 8.93 9.38 -7.41
CA GLY A 7 9.83 8.27 -7.26
C GLY A 7 9.39 7.13 -8.16
N THR A 8 9.65 7.21 -9.47
CA THR A 8 9.57 6.04 -10.35
C THR A 8 10.72 5.09 -9.99
N ARG A 9 10.54 4.26 -8.96
CA ARG A 9 11.43 3.12 -8.74
C ARG A 9 11.12 2.05 -9.78
N SER A 10 11.73 2.21 -10.95
CA SER A 10 12.03 1.11 -11.85
C SER A 10 12.99 0.16 -11.12
N GLY A 11 12.45 -0.85 -10.46
CA GLY A 11 13.24 -2.00 -10.03
C GLY A 11 13.68 -2.78 -11.27
N GLN A 12 14.82 -2.41 -11.86
CA GLN A 12 15.52 -3.27 -12.82
C GLN A 12 16.23 -4.36 -12.03
N GLY A 13 15.54 -5.48 -11.81
CA GLY A 13 16.20 -6.78 -11.65
C GLY A 13 16.68 -7.25 -13.02
N GLU A 14 17.87 -7.83 -13.10
CA GLU A 14 18.45 -8.36 -14.34
C GLU A 14 17.59 -9.52 -14.89
N GLY A 15 16.69 -9.17 -15.80
CA GLY A 15 15.72 -10.03 -16.47
C GLY A 15 14.53 -9.17 -16.88
N GLY A 16 14.44 -8.82 -18.17
CA GLY A 16 13.49 -7.83 -18.72
C GLY A 16 12.10 -7.89 -18.10
N GLY A 17 11.71 -6.79 -17.46
CA GLY A 17 10.55 -6.67 -16.59
C GLY A 17 9.22 -6.88 -17.29
N ASP A 18 8.63 -8.04 -17.05
CA ASP A 18 7.26 -8.38 -17.43
C ASP A 18 6.20 -7.64 -16.60
N MET A 19 6.60 -6.85 -15.60
CA MET A 19 5.66 -6.14 -14.72
C MET A 19 6.15 -4.75 -14.36
N THR A 20 5.21 -3.80 -14.26
CA THR A 20 5.44 -2.46 -13.72
C THR A 20 4.50 -2.24 -12.53
N ILE A 21 5.03 -1.66 -11.45
CA ILE A 21 4.25 -1.24 -10.29
C ILE A 21 4.42 0.27 -10.17
N LEU A 22 3.31 1.00 -10.29
CA LEU A 22 3.26 2.45 -10.08
C LEU A 22 2.59 2.75 -8.74
N TYR A 23 3.06 3.81 -8.09
CA TYR A 23 2.55 4.33 -6.83
C TYR A 23 2.29 5.81 -7.00
N ASP A 24 1.01 6.18 -7.06
CA ASP A 24 0.59 7.55 -7.37
C ASP A 24 -0.17 8.14 -6.19
N VAL A 25 0.26 9.31 -5.70
CA VAL A 25 -0.48 10.05 -4.67
C VAL A 25 -1.56 10.89 -5.35
N LEU A 26 -2.83 10.52 -5.17
CA LEU A 26 -3.98 11.16 -5.81
C LEU A 26 -4.40 12.45 -5.10
N THR A 27 -4.40 12.42 -3.76
CA THR A 27 -4.73 13.58 -2.93
C THR A 27 -3.89 13.57 -1.66
N ALA A 28 -3.42 14.73 -1.23
CA ALA A 28 -2.66 14.88 0.01
C ALA A 28 -3.31 15.93 0.92
N PHE A 29 -3.47 15.56 2.18
CA PHE A 29 -3.87 16.44 3.27
C PHE A 29 -2.67 16.60 4.22
N GLU A 30 -2.87 17.35 5.31
CA GLU A 30 -1.79 17.61 6.26
C GLU A 30 -1.23 16.34 6.90
N THR A 31 -2.09 15.38 7.22
CA THR A 31 -1.74 14.20 8.03
C THR A 31 -1.94 12.87 7.32
N HIS A 32 -2.49 12.87 6.11
CA HIS A 32 -2.71 11.64 5.34
C HIS A 32 -2.78 11.94 3.85
N TYR A 33 -2.69 10.91 3.05
CA TYR A 33 -2.86 11.00 1.61
C TYR A 33 -3.62 9.76 1.11
N MET A 34 -4.24 9.89 -0.06
CA MET A 34 -4.81 8.77 -0.80
C MET A 34 -3.86 8.43 -1.94
N ALA A 35 -3.43 7.18 -2.00
CA ALA A 35 -2.58 6.69 -3.08
C ALA A 35 -3.27 5.57 -3.86
N GLN A 36 -2.90 5.45 -5.13
CA GLN A 36 -3.27 4.34 -6.00
C GLN A 36 -2.02 3.54 -6.33
N VAL A 37 -2.15 2.22 -6.25
CA VAL A 37 -1.12 1.29 -6.74
C VAL A 37 -1.62 0.65 -8.02
N THR A 38 -0.86 0.78 -9.09
CA THR A 38 -1.18 0.19 -10.40
C THR A 38 -0.17 -0.90 -10.72
N ILE A 39 -0.64 -2.14 -10.89
CA ILE A 39 0.19 -3.28 -11.31
C ILE A 39 -0.14 -3.58 -12.77
N THR A 40 0.84 -3.39 -13.65
CA THR A 40 0.71 -3.65 -15.08
C THR A 40 1.56 -4.85 -15.47
N ASN A 41 0.93 -5.85 -16.08
CA ASN A 41 1.62 -6.98 -16.69
C ASN A 41 1.88 -6.71 -18.17
N HIS A 42 3.15 -6.73 -18.57
CA HIS A 42 3.57 -6.62 -19.97
C HIS A 42 3.79 -7.99 -20.63
N ASN A 43 3.70 -9.08 -19.87
CA ASN A 43 3.82 -10.42 -20.43
C ASN A 43 2.55 -10.79 -21.23
N PRO A 44 2.65 -11.07 -22.55
CA PRO A 44 1.49 -11.39 -23.38
C PRO A 44 0.92 -12.79 -23.16
N THR A 45 1.64 -13.68 -22.46
CA THR A 45 1.32 -15.11 -22.36
C THR A 45 0.97 -15.58 -20.94
N HIS A 46 1.57 -14.97 -19.92
CA HIS A 46 1.38 -15.37 -18.54
C HIS A 46 0.55 -14.35 -17.79
N ARG A 47 -0.57 -14.78 -17.22
CA ARG A 47 -1.39 -13.96 -16.33
C ARG A 47 -0.75 -13.85 -14.94
N ILE A 48 -0.94 -12.70 -14.30
CA ILE A 48 -0.70 -12.54 -12.88
C ILE A 48 -2.01 -12.83 -12.17
N ASP A 49 -2.12 -14.01 -11.58
CA ASP A 49 -3.26 -14.39 -10.74
C ASP A 49 -2.79 -14.54 -9.29
N LYS A 50 -3.63 -14.10 -8.33
CA LYS A 50 -3.34 -14.23 -6.88
C LYS A 50 -2.03 -13.56 -6.47
N TRP A 51 -1.78 -12.35 -7.00
CA TRP A 51 -0.60 -11.59 -6.65
C TRP A 51 -0.54 -11.29 -5.15
N ARG A 52 0.68 -11.16 -4.63
CA ARG A 52 0.96 -10.63 -3.30
C ARG A 52 1.97 -9.49 -3.44
N LEU A 53 1.64 -8.34 -2.88
CA LEU A 53 2.48 -7.14 -2.92
C LEU A 53 2.91 -6.79 -1.51
N LYS A 54 4.21 -6.55 -1.34
CA LYS A 54 4.81 -6.17 -0.06
C LYS A 54 5.79 -5.03 -0.31
N TRP A 55 5.72 -3.99 0.51
CA TRP A 55 6.67 -2.88 0.51
C TRP A 55 6.96 -2.42 1.92
N GLU A 56 8.00 -1.61 2.10
CA GLU A 56 8.40 -1.08 3.40
C GLU A 56 8.15 0.42 3.49
N TRP A 57 7.41 0.84 4.51
CA TRP A 57 7.20 2.25 4.84
C TRP A 57 8.41 2.81 5.58
N THR A 58 8.99 3.89 5.07
CA THR A 58 10.19 4.49 5.67
C THR A 58 9.89 5.58 6.69
N ARG A 59 8.64 6.05 6.79
CA ARG A 59 8.25 7.23 7.59
C ARG A 59 7.11 6.95 8.57
N GLN A 60 7.09 5.76 9.17
CA GLN A 60 6.09 5.36 10.17
C GLN A 60 4.64 5.49 9.67
N GLU A 61 4.48 5.39 8.35
CA GLU A 61 3.17 5.40 7.69
C GLU A 61 2.42 4.10 8.00
N PHE A 62 1.10 4.17 7.92
CA PHE A 62 0.22 3.04 8.16
C PHE A 62 -1.01 3.12 7.25
N ILE A 63 -1.72 2.00 7.14
CA ILE A 63 -2.83 1.83 6.21
C ILE A 63 -4.12 2.07 6.97
N TYR A 64 -4.70 3.26 6.80
CA TYR A 64 -6.00 3.57 7.40
C TYR A 64 -7.12 2.78 6.73
N SER A 65 -7.15 2.72 5.40
CA SER A 65 -8.14 1.93 4.65
C SER A 65 -7.56 1.47 3.32
N ILE A 66 -8.13 0.41 2.74
CA ILE A 66 -7.72 -0.10 1.42
C ILE A 66 -8.93 -0.52 0.60
N ARG A 67 -8.82 -0.37 -0.72
CA ARG A 67 -9.78 -0.87 -1.72
C ARG A 67 -9.01 -1.52 -2.86
N GLY A 68 -9.63 -2.48 -3.55
CA GLY A 68 -9.01 -3.17 -4.70
C GLY A 68 -8.02 -4.28 -4.33
N ALA A 69 -7.75 -4.50 -3.04
CA ALA A 69 -6.94 -5.59 -2.51
C ALA A 69 -7.32 -5.84 -1.05
N TYR A 70 -6.86 -6.96 -0.47
CA TYR A 70 -7.02 -7.23 0.96
C TYR A 70 -5.66 -7.34 1.66
N PRO A 71 -5.53 -6.84 2.90
CA PRO A 71 -4.33 -7.06 3.69
C PRO A 71 -4.25 -8.52 4.12
N THR A 72 -3.06 -9.11 4.12
CA THR A 72 -2.89 -10.48 4.64
C THR A 72 -3.02 -10.55 6.16
N LEU A 73 -2.91 -9.41 6.84
CA LEU A 73 -3.09 -9.26 8.27
C LEU A 73 -3.80 -7.93 8.59
N VAL A 74 -4.82 -7.98 9.46
CA VAL A 74 -5.43 -6.78 10.06
C VAL A 74 -4.85 -6.59 11.45
N GLU A 75 -4.21 -5.45 11.70
CA GLU A 75 -3.46 -5.20 12.94
C GLU A 75 -3.42 -3.69 13.24
N GLN A 76 -3.97 -3.28 14.40
CA GLN A 76 -4.00 -1.87 14.82
C GLN A 76 -3.08 -1.52 15.99
N ARG A 77 -2.63 -2.52 16.77
CA ARG A 77 -1.91 -2.28 18.04
C ARG A 77 -0.60 -1.56 17.79
N GLY A 78 0.07 -1.84 16.67
CA GLY A 78 1.31 -1.17 16.29
C GLY A 78 1.15 0.35 16.16
N CYS A 79 0.01 0.84 15.69
CA CYS A 79 -0.25 2.27 15.61
C CYS A 79 -0.70 2.84 16.96
N ILE A 80 -1.61 2.16 17.66
CA ILE A 80 -2.19 2.62 18.93
C ILE A 80 -1.11 2.79 20.01
N PHE A 81 -0.24 1.79 20.15
CA PHE A 81 0.83 1.77 21.15
C PHE A 81 2.19 2.23 20.58
N GLY A 82 2.23 2.64 19.32
CA GLY A 82 3.42 3.15 18.65
C GLY A 82 3.47 4.68 18.59
N PRO A 83 4.45 5.25 17.85
CA PRO A 83 4.59 6.69 17.64
C PRO A 83 3.34 7.37 17.07
N GLN A 84 2.54 6.65 16.28
CA GLN A 84 1.34 7.15 15.64
C GLN A 84 0.27 7.53 16.67
N GLY A 85 0.04 6.73 17.71
CA GLY A 85 -0.87 7.07 18.81
C GLY A 85 -0.45 8.32 19.61
N ASN A 86 0.81 8.74 19.49
CA ASN A 86 1.28 10.02 20.04
C ASN A 86 0.99 11.21 19.14
N PHE A 87 0.94 11.02 17.82
CA PHE A 87 0.71 12.07 16.84
C PHE A 87 -0.78 12.27 16.52
N TYR A 88 -1.52 11.18 16.30
CA TYR A 88 -2.92 11.20 15.85
C TYR A 88 -3.89 11.09 17.03
N LYS A 89 -4.02 12.16 17.82
CA LYS A 89 -4.83 12.15 19.06
C LYS A 89 -6.34 12.00 18.82
N ASP A 90 -6.84 12.56 17.72
CA ASP A 90 -8.26 12.58 17.40
C ASP A 90 -8.65 11.50 16.37
N LEU A 91 -7.70 10.65 15.97
CA LEU A 91 -7.96 9.58 15.01
C LEU A 91 -8.61 8.38 15.70
N ASP A 92 -9.74 7.93 15.15
CA ASP A 92 -10.31 6.64 15.50
C ASP A 92 -9.51 5.50 14.85
N PHE A 93 -8.63 4.89 15.65
CA PHE A 93 -7.83 3.75 15.21
C PHE A 93 -8.63 2.47 14.95
N SER A 94 -9.92 2.40 15.31
CA SER A 94 -10.73 1.19 15.06
C SER A 94 -10.90 0.89 13.57
N ASN A 95 -10.78 1.92 12.72
CA ASN A 95 -10.87 1.79 11.27
C ASN A 95 -9.53 1.44 10.60
N VAL A 96 -8.41 1.51 11.33
CA VAL A 96 -7.09 1.22 10.78
C VAL A 96 -7.01 -0.25 10.37
N VAL A 97 -6.47 -0.47 9.19
CA VAL A 97 -6.39 -1.80 8.58
C VAL A 97 -5.05 -2.46 8.91
N ASN A 98 -3.92 -1.76 8.79
CA ASN A 98 -2.62 -2.38 9.03
C ASN A 98 -1.56 -1.37 9.50
N CYS A 99 -0.91 -1.69 10.62
CA CYS A 99 0.14 -0.90 11.27
C CYS A 99 1.56 -1.45 11.10
N GLN A 100 1.74 -2.49 10.29
CA GLN A 100 3.06 -3.07 10.04
C GLN A 100 3.88 -2.12 9.18
N THR A 101 5.18 -1.99 9.48
CA THR A 101 6.12 -1.26 8.62
C THR A 101 6.24 -1.89 7.24
N THR A 102 6.02 -3.20 7.13
CA THR A 102 6.13 -3.96 5.89
C THR A 102 4.85 -4.75 5.60
N PRO A 103 3.73 -4.08 5.30
CA PRO A 103 2.45 -4.75 5.07
C PRO A 103 2.50 -5.59 3.79
N GLU A 104 1.67 -6.62 3.75
CA GLU A 104 1.48 -7.44 2.57
C GLU A 104 0.01 -7.45 2.17
N PHE A 105 -0.25 -7.26 0.88
CA PHE A 105 -1.57 -7.23 0.27
C PHE A 105 -1.70 -8.33 -0.75
N ALA A 106 -2.91 -8.85 -0.90
CA ALA A 106 -3.22 -9.87 -1.87
C ALA A 106 -4.42 -9.48 -2.73
N ASP A 107 -4.43 -10.06 -3.93
CA ASP A 107 -5.47 -9.91 -4.94
C ASP A 107 -6.86 -10.24 -4.41
N LEU A 108 -7.91 -9.55 -4.87
CA LEU A 108 -9.28 -9.86 -4.44
C LEU A 108 -9.71 -11.23 -4.97
N PRO A 109 -10.38 -12.07 -4.17
CA PRO A 109 -10.98 -13.28 -4.70
C PRO A 109 -12.08 -12.91 -5.72
N PRO A 110 -12.28 -13.71 -6.78
CA PRO A 110 -13.14 -13.34 -7.91
C PRO A 110 -14.59 -13.00 -7.55
N ASN A 111 -15.07 -13.46 -6.39
CA ASN A 111 -16.43 -13.23 -5.89
C ASN A 111 -16.62 -11.91 -5.14
N LEU A 112 -15.55 -11.13 -4.90
CA LEU A 112 -15.61 -9.84 -4.19
C LEU A 112 -15.34 -8.63 -5.10
N GLY A 113 -15.10 -8.85 -6.40
CA GLY A 113 -14.70 -7.83 -7.37
C GLY A 113 -15.78 -7.44 -8.40
N GLN A 114 -17.05 -7.79 -8.17
CA GLN A 114 -18.21 -7.42 -9.02
C GLN A 114 -19.19 -6.52 -8.30
#